data_AF-A0A2E7MGW5-F1
#
_entry.id   AF-A0A2E7MGW5-F1
#
_cell.length_a   1.000
_cell.length_b   1.000
_cell.length_c   1.000
_cell.angle_alpha   90.00
_cell.angle_beta   90.00
_cell.angle_gamma   90.00
#
_symmetry.space_group_name_H-M   'P 1'
#
loop_
_entity.id
_entity.type
_entity.pdbx_description
1 polymer ?
#
loop_
_entity_poly.entity_id
_entity_poly.type
_entity_poly.pdbx_seq_one_letter_code
_entity_poly.pdbx_strand_id
1 'polypeptide(L)' 'MTIQKKALSIGLLCLFNFSVFSQNSKTNVIFIVCDDLNDYQGAFGGHPQIKTPNIDKLASSGVRFINAQSNVPVCSPS' A
#
# COMPACT_ATOMS: atom_id res chain seq x y z
N MET A 1 14.77 49.71 25.61
CA MET A 1 13.57 49.28 24.85
C MET A 1 13.87 48.61 23.49
N THR A 2 15.10 48.68 22.99
CA THR A 2 15.51 48.13 21.68
C THR A 2 15.86 46.63 21.70
N ILE A 3 16.29 46.10 22.86
CA ILE A 3 16.73 44.70 23.02
C ILE A 3 15.55 43.71 23.01
N GLN A 4 14.43 44.05 23.66
CA GLN A 4 13.23 43.19 23.65
C GLN A 4 12.58 43.07 22.26
N LYS A 5 12.63 44.14 21.45
CA LYS A 5 12.14 44.11 20.07
C LYS A 5 12.98 43.17 19.19
N LYS A 6 14.31 43.13 19.37
CA LYS A 6 15.20 42.21 18.65
C LYS A 6 14.96 40.74 19.02
N ALA A 7 14.74 40.43 20.31
CA ALA A 7 14.43 39.07 20.76
C ALA A 7 13.09 38.56 20.19
N LEU A 8 12.08 39.43 20.13
CA LEU A 8 10.79 39.11 19.52
C LEU A 8 10.90 38.88 18.00
N SER A 9 11.71 39.68 17.30
CA SER A 9 11.97 39.48 15.86
C SER A 9 12.75 38.20 15.55
N ILE A 10 13.68 37.78 16.41
CA ILE A 10 14.43 36.52 16.24
C ILE A 10 13.52 35.30 16.47
N GLY A 11 12.66 35.35 17.50
CA GLY A 11 11.66 34.30 17.74
C GLY A 11 10.67 34.15 16.58
N LEU A 12 10.27 35.27 15.97
CA LEU A 12 9.37 35.27 14.81
C LEU A 12 10.05 34.75 13.53
N LEU A 13 11.36 34.99 13.36
CA LEU A 13 12.15 34.46 12.24
C LEU A 13 12.39 32.95 12.34
N CYS A 14 12.54 32.42 13.56
CA CYS A 14 12.68 30.98 13.79
C CYS A 14 11.39 30.20 13.50
N LEU A 15 10.21 30.81 13.75
CA LEU A 15 8.92 30.20 13.43
C LEU A 15 8.63 30.12 11.92
N PHE A 16 9.31 30.93 11.10
CA PHE A 16 9.11 30.96 9.64
C PHE A 16 9.88 29.85 8.88
N ASN A 17 10.76 29.11 9.55
CA ASN A 17 11.64 28.10 8.93
C ASN A 17 11.17 26.65 9.12
N PHE A 18 9.94 26.42 9.59
CA PHE A 18 9.33 25.08 9.52
C PHE A 18 8.87 24.80 8.08
N SER A 19 9.85 24.56 7.20
CA SER A 19 9.58 23.92 5.93
C SER A 19 9.15 22.48 6.21
N VAL A 20 7.85 22.21 6.07
CA VAL A 20 7.31 20.86 6.08
C VAL A 20 7.85 20.15 4.85
N PHE A 21 8.81 19.25 5.04
CA PHE A 21 9.22 18.29 4.02
C PHE A 21 8.08 17.30 3.83
N SER A 22 7.13 17.65 2.96
CA SER A 22 6.17 16.68 2.42
C SER A 22 6.92 15.80 1.42
N GLN A 23 7.54 14.72 1.91
CA GLN A 23 8.06 13.67 1.06
C GLN A 23 6.85 13.07 0.32
N ASN A 24 6.62 13.48 -0.92
CA ASN A 24 5.65 12.86 -1.81
C ASN A 24 6.20 11.50 -2.25
N SER A 25 6.25 10.55 -1.31
CA SER A 25 6.73 9.20 -1.55
C SER A 25 5.76 8.55 -2.52
N LYS A 26 6.14 8.50 -3.80
CA LYS A 26 5.35 7.82 -4.82
C LYS A 26 5.23 6.35 -4.46
N THR A 27 4.01 5.88 -4.30
CA THR A 27 3.72 4.46 -4.09
C THR A 27 4.05 3.69 -5.37
N ASN A 28 4.82 2.62 -5.24
CA ASN A 28 5.00 1.66 -6.33
C ASN A 28 3.78 0.74 -6.38
N VAL A 29 3.25 0.51 -7.58
CA VAL A 29 2.15 -0.43 -7.82
C VAL A 29 2.69 -1.61 -8.58
N ILE A 30 2.55 -2.81 -8.02
CA ILE A 30 2.94 -4.07 -8.67
C ILE A 30 1.65 -4.85 -8.93
N PHE A 31 1.41 -5.19 -10.20
CA PHE A 31 0.29 -6.04 -10.60
C PHE A 31 0.81 -7.45 -10.88
N ILE A 32 0.35 -8.43 -10.10
CA ILE A 32 0.75 -9.83 -10.19
C ILE A 32 -0.45 -10.62 -10.73
N VAL A 33 -0.26 -11.33 -11.84
CA VAL A 33 -1.27 -12.17 -12.48
C VAL A 33 -0.70 -13.58 -12.65
N CYS A 34 -1.52 -14.59 -12.38
CA CYS A 34 -1.19 -15.99 -12.61
C CYS A 34 -2.15 -16.56 -13.65
N ASP A 35 -1.61 -17.30 -14.62
CA ASP A 35 -2.41 -17.97 -15.65
C ASP A 35 -3.01 -19.28 -15.11
N ASP A 36 -4.25 -19.59 -15.49
CA ASP A 36 -5.01 -20.79 -15.10
C ASP A 36 -5.09 -21.08 -13.58
N LEU A 37 -4.89 -20.08 -12.71
CA LEU A 37 -4.98 -20.25 -11.27
C LEU A 37 -6.44 -20.17 -10.78
N ASN A 38 -6.95 -21.28 -10.25
CA ASN A 38 -8.28 -21.31 -9.62
C ASN A 38 -8.28 -20.72 -8.19
N ASP A 39 -9.46 -20.59 -7.59
CA ASP A 39 -9.68 -20.06 -6.24
C ASP A 39 -9.53 -21.10 -5.11
N TYR A 40 -9.25 -22.38 -5.42
CA TYR A 40 -9.11 -23.45 -4.44
C TYR A 40 -7.71 -23.46 -3.78
N GLN A 41 -7.22 -22.28 -3.39
CA GLN A 41 -5.87 -22.04 -2.82
C GLN A 41 -5.89 -21.89 -1.29
N GLY A 42 -4.71 -21.92 -0.66
CA GLY A 42 -4.54 -21.87 0.80
C GLY A 42 -5.33 -20.74 1.48
N ALA A 43 -5.11 -19.50 1.06
CA ALA A 43 -5.83 -18.33 1.58
C ALA A 43 -7.37 -18.44 1.51
N PHE A 44 -7.92 -19.25 0.60
CA PHE A 44 -9.36 -19.45 0.39
C PHE A 44 -9.92 -20.72 1.04
N GLY A 45 -9.14 -21.41 1.88
CA GLY A 45 -9.57 -22.68 2.49
C GLY A 45 -9.44 -23.86 1.52
N GLY A 46 -8.50 -23.76 0.57
CA GLY A 46 -8.27 -24.72 -0.49
C GLY A 46 -7.71 -26.07 -0.06
N HIS A 47 -7.19 -26.83 -1.03
CA HIS A 47 -6.72 -28.20 -0.83
C HIS A 47 -5.63 -28.31 0.26
N PRO A 48 -5.68 -29.32 1.17
CA PRO A 48 -4.76 -29.43 2.31
C PRO A 48 -3.28 -29.62 1.94
N GLN A 49 -2.98 -30.00 0.69
CA GLN A 49 -1.60 -30.15 0.20
C GLN A 49 -1.01 -28.88 -0.41
N ILE A 50 -1.81 -27.82 -0.60
CA ILE A 50 -1.33 -26.57 -1.19
C ILE A 50 -0.42 -25.84 -0.22
N LYS A 51 0.72 -25.38 -0.73
CA LYS A 51 1.72 -24.62 0.02
C LYS A 51 1.94 -23.27 -0.64
N THR A 52 1.23 -22.24 -0.16
CA THR A 52 1.27 -20.88 -0.72
C THR A 52 1.68 -19.82 0.32
N PRO A 53 2.73 -20.03 1.13
CA PRO A 53 3.01 -19.20 2.31
C PRO A 53 3.16 -17.70 2.01
N ASN A 54 3.67 -17.34 0.82
CA ASN A 54 3.80 -15.94 0.42
C ASN A 54 2.46 -15.30 0.01
N ILE A 55 1.59 -16.05 -0.67
CA ILE A 55 0.24 -15.59 -1.03
C ILE A 55 -0.62 -15.50 0.23
N ASP A 56 -0.49 -16.47 1.14
CA ASP A 56 -1.22 -16.49 2.40
C ASP A 56 -0.81 -15.29 3.28
N LYS A 57 0.50 -14.98 3.32
CA LYS A 57 1.02 -13.78 3.98
C LYS A 57 0.45 -12.51 3.36
N LEU A 58 0.46 -12.40 2.02
CA LEU A 58 -0.09 -11.24 1.30
C LEU A 58 -1.59 -11.05 1.60
N ALA A 59 -2.35 -12.15 1.58
CA ALA A 59 -3.77 -12.14 1.90
C ALA A 59 -4.06 -11.72 3.35
N SER A 60 -3.18 -12.08 4.30
CA SER A 60 -3.31 -11.70 5.71
C SER A 60 -3.00 -10.23 6.00
N SER A 61 -2.17 -9.58 5.16
CA SER A 61 -1.76 -8.18 5.33
C SER A 61 -2.57 -7.20 4.50
N GLY A 62 -3.57 -7.67 3.75
CA GLY A 62 -4.30 -6.88 2.77
C GLY A 62 -5.80 -7.17 2.76
N VAL A 63 -6.43 -6.84 1.64
CA VAL A 63 -7.84 -7.12 1.38
C VAL A 63 -7.94 -8.31 0.43
N ARG A 64 -8.75 -9.29 0.79
CA ARG A 64 -9.06 -10.45 -0.05
C ARG A 64 -10.49 -10.36 -0.57
N PHE A 65 -10.64 -10.39 -1.89
CA PHE A 65 -11.94 -10.47 -2.54
C PHE A 65 -12.37 -11.93 -2.60
N ILE A 66 -13.44 -12.28 -1.88
CA ILE A 66 -13.94 -13.67 -1.79
C ILE A 66 -14.82 -14.07 -2.98
N ASN A 67 -15.18 -13.12 -3.84
CA ASN A 67 -16.02 -13.33 -5.02
C ASN A 67 -15.54 -12.46 -6.18
N ALA A 68 -14.28 -12.61 -6.57
CA ALA A 68 -13.71 -11.99 -7.76
C ALA A 68 -13.96 -12.91 -8.96
N GLN A 69 -14.73 -12.44 -9.94
CA GLN A 69 -15.11 -13.21 -11.13
C GLN A 69 -14.38 -12.66 -12.34
N SER A 70 -13.91 -13.56 -13.21
CA SER A 70 -13.50 -13.18 -14.56
C SER A 70 -14.74 -12.93 -15.42
N ASN A 71 -14.62 -12.04 -16.41
CA ASN A 71 -15.68 -11.75 -17.36
C ASN A 71 -15.92 -12.94 -18.31
N VAL A 72 -14.88 -13.71 -18.64
CA VAL A 72 -14.96 -14.88 -19.52
C VAL A 72 -13.94 -15.95 -19.09
N PRO A 73 -14.32 -17.24 -18.94
CA PRO A 73 -13.42 -18.31 -18.48
C PRO A 73 -12.52 -18.85 -19.61
N VAL A 74 -11.77 -17.97 -20.29
CA VAL A 74 -10.83 -18.32 -21.36
C VAL A 74 -9.56 -17.46 -21.27
N CYS A 75 -8.45 -17.89 -21.85
CA CYS A 75 -7.19 -17.13 -21.86
C CYS A 75 -7.23 -15.90 -22.82
N SER A 76 -8.17 -15.90 -23.77
CA SER A 76 -8.52 -14.71 -24.57
C SER A 76 -9.22 -13.66 -23.66
N PRO A 77 -9.50 -12.41 -24.09
CA PRO A 77 -9.78 -11.32 -23.13
C PRO A 77 -10.85 -11.71 -22.11
N SER A 78 -10.42 -11.76 -20.86
CA SER A 78 -11.11 -12.31 -19.69
C SER A 78 -11.46 -11.26 -18.66
#